data_AF-A0A4Y9PZ90-F1
#
_entry.id   AF-A0A4Y9PZ90-F1
#
_cell.length_a   1.000
_cell.length_b   1.000
_cell.length_c   1.000
_cell.angle_alpha   90.00
_cell.angle_beta   90.00
_cell.angle_gamma   90.00
#
_symmetry.space_group_name_H-M   'P 1'
#
loop_
_entity.id
_entity.type
_entity.pdbx_description
1 polymer ?
#
loop_
_entity_poly.entity_id
_entity_poly.type
_entity_poly.pdbx_seq_one_letter_code
_entity_poly.pdbx_strand_id
1 'polypeptide(L)'
;MRALTTALFDFVRRPAALIAAPLVAVLAGTGVWLANPPSAGADATDITFNGRGFGHGRGLSQWGAYGYAVDHSWSYQSILDRYYGGTTLAGDAGNPAVSVELLGQKGKETVLTGSGLTLNGYGIGAPAMLVRGIARNTFEVYVASTCAGPWAPWGGPNGVRVEGQASVTGGISLCDGGQVKPYRGNMVILDGGPANLGLPGFQTTVNVVTVDEYLYGVVPRESPASWGSAGGGKGMHALRAQAVAARSYALSSQWTAYAKTCDTTSCQVYGGSASEDSRTTTAVAETSGQVRRRSNGTIARTEFSASTGGWTAGGEFPAVEDAGDLTGANPNRSWSASFSRADVAARLGIPQILNARVTVRNGLGAEGGRVVQIVFDTTGGARPFTGNHVRSVLGLKSDWFTPTTASTAGARSFSRGLYADILGREGEPQGVDNWTGFIATGGDRYAAARAFAGSGERFTRWVGEAYTAALHRPAEPDGMNNWVGFMLRGGTLNELNGAIYGSTESLYALGGGDVNAWVNGVYQSLLGRPAAPIEQAMWASAAGRYGRTSVAMSISQSAEARDRRLAGYYLALLGRPMDSSGQGAFSPYLAGRGDVDVVASIAASAEYRARVEARFP
;
A
#
# COMPACT_ATOMS: atom_id res chain seq x y z
N MET A 1 67.79 47.25 -23.09
CA MET A 1 66.34 47.54 -23.25
C MET A 1 65.67 47.17 -21.94
N ARG A 2 65.65 48.13 -21.01
CA ARG A 2 64.56 49.04 -20.60
C ARG A 2 63.76 48.46 -19.43
N ALA A 3 64.07 49.04 -18.27
CA ALA A 3 63.37 49.02 -16.99
C ALA A 3 62.92 50.47 -16.66
N LEU A 4 62.25 50.64 -15.51
CA LEU A 4 61.92 51.90 -14.79
C LEU A 4 60.69 52.64 -15.35
N THR A 5 59.80 53.31 -14.60
CA THR A 5 59.63 53.72 -13.18
C THR A 5 58.19 54.30 -13.09
N THR A 6 57.54 54.60 -11.96
CA THR A 6 57.79 55.76 -11.08
C THR A 6 56.77 55.76 -9.93
N ALA A 7 57.16 56.33 -8.79
CA ALA A 7 56.38 56.52 -7.57
C ALA A 7 56.33 58.01 -7.17
N LEU A 8 55.45 58.31 -6.19
CA LEU A 8 55.40 59.44 -5.22
C LEU A 8 54.64 60.78 -5.50
N PHE A 9 53.59 60.96 -4.67
CA PHE A 9 53.23 62.06 -3.72
C PHE A 9 52.77 63.51 -4.09
N ASP A 10 51.69 63.92 -3.36
CA ASP A 10 51.23 65.25 -2.86
C ASP A 10 50.77 66.35 -3.85
N PHE A 11 49.78 67.25 -3.61
CA PHE A 11 49.22 67.89 -2.39
C PHE A 11 47.85 68.60 -2.68
N VAL A 12 46.88 68.50 -1.75
CA VAL A 12 45.87 69.49 -1.24
C VAL A 12 44.78 70.18 -2.11
N ARG A 13 43.49 69.99 -1.71
CA ARG A 13 42.54 71.03 -1.18
C ARG A 13 41.21 70.41 -0.63
N ARG A 14 40.85 70.77 0.61
CA ARG A 14 39.57 70.52 1.38
C ARG A 14 38.52 71.64 1.09
N PRO A 15 37.30 71.75 1.72
CA PRO A 15 36.54 70.94 2.72
C PRO A 15 35.04 70.66 2.34
N ALA A 16 34.27 69.80 3.01
CA ALA A 16 33.33 70.06 4.14
C ALA A 16 32.30 68.87 4.15
N ALA A 17 31.54 68.45 5.16
CA ALA A 17 31.51 68.52 6.62
C ALA A 17 30.49 67.44 7.08
N LEU A 18 30.75 66.81 8.25
CA LEU A 18 29.81 66.20 9.22
C LEU A 18 28.64 65.30 8.74
N ILE A 19 28.69 64.00 9.02
CA ILE A 19 27.60 63.26 9.70
C ILE A 19 28.22 62.22 10.66
N ALA A 20 27.78 62.26 11.91
CA ALA A 20 28.08 61.31 12.97
C ALA A 20 27.45 59.92 12.69
N ALA A 21 28.23 58.85 12.81
CA ALA A 21 27.71 57.49 12.88
C ALA A 21 27.59 57.07 14.35
N PRO A 22 26.39 56.74 14.87
CA PRO A 22 26.27 56.10 16.17
C PRO A 22 26.56 54.59 16.03
N LEU A 23 27.13 54.04 17.10
CA LEU A 23 27.31 52.62 17.36
C LEU A 23 26.06 51.82 16.97
N VAL A 24 26.24 50.81 16.10
CA VAL A 24 25.36 49.64 16.08
C VAL A 24 26.12 48.54 16.79
N ALA A 25 25.70 48.26 18.02
CA ALA A 25 26.06 47.06 18.73
C ALA A 25 25.64 45.84 17.90
N VAL A 26 26.61 45.06 17.42
CA VAL A 26 26.36 43.74 16.86
C VAL A 26 26.00 42.83 18.03
N LEU A 27 24.72 42.77 18.37
CA LEU A 27 24.15 41.65 19.11
C LEU A 27 24.25 40.42 18.20
N ALA A 28 25.24 39.58 18.47
CA ALA A 28 25.30 38.22 17.93
C ALA A 28 24.05 37.46 18.42
N GLY A 29 23.00 37.47 17.60
CA GLY A 29 21.82 36.66 17.83
C GLY A 29 22.21 35.19 17.81
N THR A 30 22.01 34.50 18.94
CA THR A 30 21.99 33.05 19.04
C THR A 30 20.91 32.51 18.11
N GLY A 31 21.28 32.18 16.87
CA GLY A 31 20.41 31.56 15.88
C GLY A 31 20.08 30.14 16.29
N VAL A 32 19.10 29.98 17.19
CA VAL A 32 18.38 28.71 17.37
C VAL A 32 17.62 28.50 16.07
N TRP A 33 18.11 27.60 15.22
CA TRP A 33 17.39 27.19 14.01
C TRP A 33 16.12 26.46 14.43
N LEU A 34 15.02 27.22 14.50
CA LEU A 34 13.69 26.67 14.71
C LEU A 34 13.37 25.70 13.55
N ALA A 35 12.78 24.56 13.88
CA ALA A 35 12.22 23.67 12.88
C ALA A 35 11.09 24.43 12.17
N ASN A 36 11.35 24.94 10.97
CA ASN A 36 10.32 25.55 10.11
C ASN A 36 9.94 24.54 9.02
N PRO A 37 8.64 24.38 8.71
CA PRO A 37 8.23 23.48 7.65
C PRO A 37 8.65 24.01 6.27
N PRO A 38 8.84 23.14 5.27
CA PRO A 38 8.88 23.58 3.87
C PRO A 38 7.55 24.26 3.50
N SER A 39 7.59 25.30 2.66
CA SER A 39 6.43 26.12 2.29
C SER A 39 5.26 25.28 1.75
N ALA A 40 4.10 25.37 2.41
CA ALA A 40 2.90 24.61 2.08
C ALA A 40 2.15 25.19 0.87
N GLY A 41 1.68 24.32 -0.03
CA GLY A 41 0.78 24.64 -1.13
C GLY A 41 -0.61 24.04 -0.91
N ALA A 42 -1.64 24.89 -1.12
CA ALA A 42 -3.07 24.62 -1.37
C ALA A 42 -3.94 23.91 -0.30
N ASP A 43 -5.21 24.32 -0.27
CA ASP A 43 -6.24 24.20 0.78
C ASP A 43 -6.58 22.77 1.27
N ALA A 44 -6.62 22.59 2.60
CA ALA A 44 -6.94 21.33 3.27
C ALA A 44 -8.45 21.10 3.47
N THR A 45 -9.17 20.65 2.44
CA THR A 45 -10.57 20.16 2.56
C THR A 45 -10.72 18.67 2.23
N ASP A 46 -9.62 17.94 2.12
CA ASP A 46 -9.59 16.59 1.60
C ASP A 46 -9.62 15.50 2.69
N ILE A 47 -10.17 14.35 2.31
CA ILE A 47 -10.06 13.07 3.01
C ILE A 47 -9.12 12.19 2.19
N THR A 48 -8.01 11.79 2.79
CA THR A 48 -7.08 10.83 2.18
C THR A 48 -7.36 9.44 2.72
N PHE A 49 -7.53 8.46 1.84
CA PHE A 49 -7.68 7.04 2.16
C PHE A 49 -6.36 6.34 1.86
N ASN A 50 -5.67 5.89 2.90
CA ASN A 50 -4.47 5.07 2.75
C ASN A 50 -4.88 3.61 2.90
N GLY A 51 -4.59 2.79 1.90
CA GLY A 51 -5.07 1.41 1.87
C GLY A 51 -4.08 0.41 1.32
N ARG A 52 -4.51 -0.85 1.31
CA ARG A 52 -3.73 -2.03 0.93
C ARG A 52 -4.54 -2.97 0.07
N GLY A 53 -3.88 -3.72 -0.80
CA GLY A 53 -4.54 -4.69 -1.68
C GLY A 53 -5.41 -4.07 -2.78
N PHE A 54 -5.92 -4.93 -3.65
CA PHE A 54 -6.83 -4.56 -4.73
C PHE A 54 -7.81 -5.71 -4.97
N GLY A 55 -9.09 -5.44 -4.73
CA GLY A 55 -10.18 -6.40 -4.86
C GLY A 55 -10.71 -6.85 -3.49
N HIS A 56 -11.56 -7.87 -3.52
CA HIS A 56 -12.25 -8.38 -2.34
C HIS A 56 -11.34 -9.20 -1.41
N GLY A 57 -10.14 -9.63 -1.87
CA GLY A 57 -9.16 -10.33 -1.05
C GLY A 57 -9.56 -11.73 -0.61
N ARG A 58 -10.56 -12.35 -1.24
CA ARG A 58 -11.00 -13.73 -0.94
C ARG A 58 -10.30 -14.70 -1.89
N GLY A 59 -9.91 -15.85 -1.37
CA GLY A 59 -9.19 -16.88 -2.12
C GLY A 59 -7.84 -16.38 -2.64
N LEU A 60 -7.47 -16.78 -3.86
CA LEU A 60 -6.12 -16.56 -4.39
C LEU A 60 -5.83 -15.08 -4.69
N SER A 61 -4.70 -14.58 -4.20
CA SER A 61 -4.10 -13.33 -4.68
C SER A 61 -3.31 -13.60 -5.95
N GLN A 62 -3.58 -12.85 -7.03
CA GLN A 62 -2.77 -12.93 -8.26
C GLN A 62 -1.33 -12.50 -7.97
N TRP A 63 -1.15 -11.34 -7.32
CA TRP A 63 0.17 -10.86 -6.91
C TRP A 63 0.81 -11.74 -5.83
N GLY A 64 0.00 -12.33 -4.94
CA GLY A 64 0.52 -13.25 -3.94
C GLY A 64 0.99 -14.57 -4.52
N ALA A 65 0.27 -15.13 -5.50
CA ALA A 65 0.73 -16.29 -6.28
C ALA A 65 2.04 -15.98 -7.02
N TYR A 66 2.16 -14.79 -7.62
CA TYR A 66 3.41 -14.33 -8.22
C TYR A 66 4.55 -14.26 -7.21
N GLY A 67 4.37 -13.58 -6.08
CA GLY A 67 5.42 -13.44 -5.06
C GLY A 67 5.82 -14.78 -4.46
N TYR A 68 4.86 -15.66 -4.15
CA TYR A 68 5.17 -17.02 -3.70
C TYR A 68 5.97 -17.81 -4.73
N ALA A 69 5.62 -17.71 -6.02
CA ALA A 69 6.35 -18.39 -7.08
C ALA A 69 7.78 -17.82 -7.27
N VAL A 70 7.92 -16.50 -7.37
CA VAL A 70 9.16 -15.84 -7.77
C VAL A 70 10.11 -15.65 -6.59
N ASP A 71 9.62 -15.12 -5.48
CA ASP A 71 10.43 -14.72 -4.32
C ASP A 71 10.61 -15.90 -3.35
N HIS A 72 9.60 -16.75 -3.21
CA HIS A 72 9.62 -17.90 -2.29
C HIS A 72 9.84 -19.26 -2.98
N SER A 73 9.89 -19.30 -4.31
CA SER A 73 10.08 -20.53 -5.10
C SER A 73 9.03 -21.63 -4.83
N TRP A 74 7.80 -21.24 -4.51
CA TRP A 74 6.72 -22.19 -4.26
C TRP A 74 6.19 -22.84 -5.55
N SER A 75 5.80 -24.10 -5.41
CA SER A 75 5.05 -24.82 -6.45
C SER A 75 3.62 -24.27 -6.57
N TYR A 76 2.95 -24.52 -7.69
CA TYR A 76 1.58 -24.08 -7.88
C TYR A 76 0.61 -24.83 -6.95
N GLN A 77 0.92 -26.08 -6.59
CA GLN A 77 0.17 -26.86 -5.61
C GLN A 77 0.23 -26.23 -4.23
N SER A 78 1.44 -25.86 -3.77
CA SER A 78 1.64 -25.16 -2.49
C SER A 78 0.91 -23.82 -2.45
N ILE A 79 0.94 -23.06 -3.56
CA ILE A 79 0.19 -21.81 -3.71
C ILE A 79 -1.31 -22.08 -3.57
N LEU A 80 -1.85 -23.05 -4.30
CA LEU A 80 -3.27 -23.39 -4.25
C LEU A 80 -3.67 -23.85 -2.83
N ASP A 81 -2.86 -24.68 -2.17
CA ASP A 81 -3.15 -25.19 -0.82
C ASP A 81 -3.12 -24.10 0.25
N ARG A 82 -2.30 -23.07 0.04
CA ARG A 82 -2.28 -21.88 0.88
C ARG A 82 -3.61 -21.14 0.86
N TYR A 83 -4.16 -20.90 -0.33
CA TYR A 83 -5.37 -20.07 -0.50
C TYR A 83 -6.68 -20.82 -0.34
N TYR A 84 -6.70 -22.12 -0.68
CA TYR A 84 -7.92 -22.93 -0.74
C TYR A 84 -7.94 -24.03 0.33
N GLY A 85 -7.56 -23.68 1.57
CA GLY A 85 -7.59 -24.59 2.70
C GLY A 85 -8.95 -25.28 2.88
N GLY A 86 -8.94 -26.55 3.26
CA GLY A 86 -10.16 -27.38 3.33
C GLY A 86 -10.60 -28.00 2.01
N THR A 87 -9.84 -27.81 0.93
CA THR A 87 -10.05 -28.48 -0.36
C THR A 87 -8.84 -29.31 -0.76
N THR A 88 -8.99 -30.19 -1.75
CA THR A 88 -7.90 -30.98 -2.34
C THR A 88 -7.75 -30.68 -3.82
N LEU A 89 -6.52 -30.77 -4.35
CA LEU A 89 -6.26 -30.71 -5.78
C LEU A 89 -6.60 -32.08 -6.41
N ALA A 90 -7.37 -32.07 -7.51
CA ALA A 90 -7.79 -33.29 -8.20
C ALA A 90 -7.79 -33.09 -9.73
N GLY A 91 -7.33 -34.09 -10.48
CA GLY A 91 -7.08 -34.04 -11.95
C GLY A 91 -8.14 -34.72 -12.83
N ASP A 92 -9.34 -34.91 -12.30
CA ASP A 92 -10.43 -35.75 -12.84
C ASP A 92 -11.61 -34.90 -13.37
N ALA A 93 -11.46 -33.59 -13.55
CA ALA A 93 -12.54 -32.75 -14.09
C ALA A 93 -12.73 -32.90 -15.62
N GLY A 94 -11.74 -33.46 -16.33
CA GLY A 94 -11.72 -33.54 -17.79
C GLY A 94 -11.67 -32.16 -18.46
N ASN A 95 -12.16 -32.06 -19.70
CA ASN A 95 -12.26 -30.81 -20.45
C ASN A 95 -13.70 -30.56 -20.97
N PRO A 96 -14.72 -30.45 -20.08
CA PRO A 96 -16.10 -30.29 -20.49
C PRO A 96 -16.35 -28.89 -21.10
N ALA A 97 -17.44 -28.77 -21.84
CA ALA A 97 -17.88 -27.48 -22.37
C ALA A 97 -18.37 -26.54 -21.25
N VAL A 98 -18.09 -25.25 -21.42
CA VAL A 98 -18.58 -24.14 -20.60
C VAL A 98 -19.36 -23.19 -21.51
N SER A 99 -20.53 -22.77 -21.04
CA SER A 99 -21.37 -21.76 -21.70
C SER A 99 -21.16 -20.39 -21.06
N VAL A 100 -20.74 -19.42 -21.88
CA VAL A 100 -20.39 -18.05 -21.49
C VAL A 100 -21.39 -17.08 -22.10
N GLU A 101 -22.24 -16.45 -21.29
CA GLU A 101 -23.11 -15.37 -21.77
C GLU A 101 -22.28 -14.12 -22.10
N LEU A 102 -22.42 -13.61 -23.32
CA LEU A 102 -21.78 -12.37 -23.77
C LEU A 102 -22.69 -11.19 -23.42
N LEU A 103 -22.47 -10.56 -22.26
CA LEU A 103 -23.42 -9.57 -21.71
C LEU A 103 -23.56 -8.34 -22.61
N GLY A 104 -22.49 -7.97 -23.33
CA GLY A 104 -22.52 -6.88 -24.31
C GLY A 104 -23.44 -7.14 -25.52
N GLN A 105 -23.89 -8.39 -25.72
CA GLN A 105 -24.78 -8.81 -26.81
C GLN A 105 -26.24 -8.99 -26.36
N LYS A 106 -26.55 -8.78 -25.08
CA LYS A 106 -27.90 -8.94 -24.57
C LYS A 106 -28.85 -7.92 -25.20
N GLY A 107 -29.94 -8.42 -25.79
CA GLY A 107 -30.95 -7.63 -26.50
C GLY A 107 -30.50 -7.13 -27.89
N LYS A 108 -29.32 -7.50 -28.37
CA LYS A 108 -28.82 -7.11 -29.70
C LYS A 108 -29.06 -8.22 -30.74
N GLU A 109 -29.16 -7.80 -32.00
CA GLU A 109 -28.98 -8.70 -33.13
C GLU A 109 -27.54 -9.20 -33.15
N THR A 110 -27.33 -10.50 -33.34
CA THR A 110 -26.00 -11.10 -33.31
C THR A 110 -25.42 -11.10 -34.71
N VAL A 111 -24.31 -10.39 -34.92
CA VAL A 111 -23.61 -10.36 -36.20
C VAL A 111 -22.31 -11.13 -36.08
N LEU A 112 -22.14 -12.15 -36.94
CA LEU A 112 -20.96 -13.02 -36.96
C LEU A 112 -20.30 -12.98 -38.34
N THR A 113 -18.99 -13.15 -38.36
CA THR A 113 -18.20 -13.30 -39.59
C THR A 113 -17.13 -14.36 -39.44
N GLY A 114 -16.71 -14.95 -40.56
CA GLY A 114 -15.52 -15.75 -40.68
C GLY A 114 -15.65 -16.92 -41.64
N SER A 115 -14.70 -17.85 -41.57
CA SER A 115 -14.58 -18.92 -42.57
C SER A 115 -15.45 -20.12 -42.23
N GLY A 116 -16.10 -20.68 -43.27
CA GLY A 116 -16.83 -21.94 -43.14
C GLY A 116 -17.98 -21.90 -42.13
N LEU A 117 -18.64 -20.75 -41.97
CA LEU A 117 -19.75 -20.61 -41.03
C LEU A 117 -20.88 -21.58 -41.38
N THR A 118 -21.34 -22.32 -40.37
CA THR A 118 -22.55 -23.14 -40.46
C THR A 118 -23.52 -22.75 -39.37
N LEU A 119 -24.82 -22.85 -39.67
CA LEU A 119 -25.91 -22.60 -38.76
C LEU A 119 -26.72 -23.88 -38.63
N ASN A 120 -26.77 -24.43 -37.41
CA ASN A 120 -27.40 -25.72 -37.10
C ASN A 120 -26.94 -26.85 -38.06
N GLY A 121 -25.66 -26.82 -38.46
CA GLY A 121 -25.04 -27.79 -39.37
C GLY A 121 -25.13 -27.45 -40.87
N TYR A 122 -25.89 -26.42 -41.25
CA TYR A 122 -26.03 -26.00 -42.65
C TYR A 122 -25.07 -24.85 -42.98
N GLY A 123 -24.28 -25.00 -44.04
CA GLY A 123 -23.40 -23.92 -44.50
C GLY A 123 -24.20 -22.68 -44.91
N ILE A 124 -23.75 -21.50 -44.48
CA ILE A 124 -24.49 -20.26 -44.76
C ILE A 124 -24.21 -19.69 -46.16
N GLY A 125 -23.15 -20.16 -46.82
CA GLY A 125 -22.79 -19.74 -48.19
C GLY A 125 -22.24 -18.31 -48.32
N ALA A 126 -21.93 -17.66 -47.20
CA ALA A 126 -21.46 -16.28 -47.11
C ALA A 126 -20.44 -16.10 -45.98
N PRO A 127 -19.59 -15.06 -46.02
CA PRO A 127 -18.60 -14.82 -44.97
C PRO A 127 -19.19 -14.18 -43.70
N ALA A 128 -20.36 -13.53 -43.77
CA ALA A 128 -21.00 -12.90 -42.62
C ALA A 128 -22.48 -13.25 -42.51
N MET A 129 -23.00 -13.25 -41.29
CA MET A 129 -24.41 -13.46 -40.99
C MET A 129 -24.91 -12.54 -39.87
N LEU A 130 -26.21 -12.24 -39.91
CA LEU A 130 -26.95 -11.53 -38.87
C LEU A 130 -28.11 -12.42 -38.41
N VAL A 131 -28.22 -12.61 -37.10
CA VAL A 131 -29.30 -13.37 -36.46
C VAL A 131 -30.17 -12.41 -35.65
N ARG A 132 -31.44 -12.28 -36.03
CA ARG A 132 -32.43 -11.38 -35.43
C ARG A 132 -33.57 -12.17 -34.80
N GLY A 133 -33.79 -11.98 -33.51
CA GLY A 133 -34.93 -12.55 -32.79
C GLY A 133 -36.22 -11.84 -33.16
N ILE A 134 -37.23 -12.62 -33.58
CA ILE A 134 -38.56 -12.11 -33.92
C ILE A 134 -39.65 -12.61 -32.97
N ALA A 135 -39.39 -13.72 -32.28
CA ALA A 135 -40.22 -14.27 -31.19
C ALA A 135 -39.33 -15.14 -30.28
N ARG A 136 -39.90 -15.65 -29.19
CA ARG A 136 -39.17 -16.51 -28.25
C ARG A 136 -38.54 -17.70 -28.98
N ASN A 137 -37.21 -17.80 -28.93
CA ASN A 137 -36.42 -18.82 -29.64
C ASN A 137 -36.84 -18.98 -31.11
N THR A 138 -37.14 -17.87 -31.78
CA THR A 138 -37.43 -17.83 -33.21
C THR A 138 -36.67 -16.67 -33.83
N PHE A 139 -35.88 -16.97 -34.85
CA PHE A 139 -34.92 -16.05 -35.43
C PHE A 139 -35.09 -15.93 -36.94
N GLU A 140 -34.84 -14.74 -37.49
CA GLU A 140 -34.59 -14.51 -38.90
C GLU A 140 -33.09 -14.34 -39.14
N VAL A 141 -32.59 -14.96 -40.20
CA VAL A 141 -31.17 -15.04 -40.51
C VAL A 141 -30.89 -14.39 -41.85
N TYR A 142 -29.93 -13.47 -41.86
CA TYR A 142 -29.48 -12.77 -43.06
C TYR A 142 -28.00 -13.03 -43.27
N VAL A 143 -27.55 -12.94 -44.52
CA VAL A 143 -26.17 -13.14 -44.93
C VAL A 143 -25.64 -11.94 -45.70
N ALA A 144 -24.34 -11.70 -45.62
CA ALA A 144 -23.66 -10.62 -46.32
C ALA A 144 -22.18 -10.97 -46.59
N SER A 145 -21.52 -10.13 -47.41
CA SER A 145 -20.08 -10.21 -47.65
C SER A 145 -19.25 -9.62 -46.50
N THR A 146 -19.85 -8.77 -45.66
CA THR A 146 -19.18 -8.10 -44.53
C THR A 146 -20.14 -7.92 -43.36
N CYS A 147 -19.61 -7.57 -42.19
CA CYS A 147 -20.42 -7.23 -41.01
C CYS A 147 -21.25 -5.95 -41.13
N ALA A 148 -21.05 -5.15 -42.17
CA ALA A 148 -21.82 -3.93 -42.41
C ALA A 148 -23.03 -4.16 -43.33
N GLY A 149 -23.19 -5.35 -43.89
CA GLY A 149 -24.15 -5.61 -44.95
C GLY A 149 -23.63 -5.16 -46.34
N PRO A 150 -24.53 -4.92 -47.32
CA PRO A 150 -25.99 -5.06 -47.22
C PRO A 150 -26.43 -6.51 -46.93
N TRP A 151 -27.54 -6.66 -46.21
CA TRP A 151 -28.04 -7.95 -45.73
C TRP A 151 -29.06 -8.56 -46.71
N ALA A 152 -28.88 -9.82 -47.07
CA ALA A 152 -29.84 -10.61 -47.86
C ALA A 152 -30.42 -11.76 -47.02
N PRO A 153 -31.71 -12.11 -47.16
CA PRO A 153 -32.29 -13.25 -46.47
C PRO A 153 -31.50 -14.54 -46.75
N TRP A 154 -31.23 -15.32 -45.71
CA TRP A 154 -30.58 -16.62 -45.87
C TRP A 154 -31.54 -17.64 -46.49
N GLY A 155 -31.11 -18.29 -47.58
CA GLY A 155 -31.86 -19.34 -48.28
C GLY A 155 -31.63 -20.74 -47.68
N GLY A 156 -31.65 -20.87 -46.36
CA GLY A 156 -31.45 -22.14 -45.67
C GLY A 156 -32.55 -23.18 -45.96
N PRO A 157 -32.44 -24.41 -45.44
CA PRO A 157 -33.37 -25.52 -45.73
C PRO A 157 -34.84 -25.21 -45.40
N ASN A 158 -35.07 -24.39 -44.37
CA ASN A 158 -36.39 -23.95 -43.93
C ASN A 158 -36.63 -22.45 -44.23
N GLY A 159 -35.88 -21.89 -45.17
CA GLY A 159 -35.89 -20.47 -45.50
C GLY A 159 -35.14 -19.61 -44.47
N VAL A 160 -35.56 -18.34 -44.36
CA VAL A 160 -34.92 -17.31 -43.53
C VAL A 160 -35.10 -17.55 -42.02
N ARG A 161 -36.04 -18.40 -41.61
CA ARG A 161 -36.44 -18.59 -40.22
C ARG A 161 -35.80 -19.82 -39.58
N VAL A 162 -35.41 -19.65 -38.31
CA VAL A 162 -34.90 -20.71 -37.45
C VAL A 162 -35.72 -20.75 -36.17
N GLU A 163 -36.28 -21.92 -35.86
CA GLU A 163 -36.97 -22.20 -34.60
C GLU A 163 -36.03 -22.94 -33.63
N GLY A 164 -36.19 -22.68 -32.34
CA GLY A 164 -35.29 -23.20 -31.31
C GLY A 164 -34.02 -22.37 -31.17
N GLN A 165 -32.93 -22.98 -30.73
CA GLN A 165 -31.64 -22.30 -30.61
C GLN A 165 -30.94 -22.22 -31.98
N ALA A 166 -30.30 -21.09 -32.26
CA ALA A 166 -29.44 -20.92 -33.42
C ALA A 166 -27.98 -21.17 -33.00
N SER A 167 -27.42 -22.32 -33.37
CA SER A 167 -26.03 -22.70 -33.08
C SER A 167 -25.16 -22.50 -34.31
N VAL A 168 -24.18 -21.61 -34.20
CA VAL A 168 -23.23 -21.27 -35.26
C VAL A 168 -21.87 -21.89 -34.97
N THR A 169 -21.28 -22.55 -35.97
CA THR A 169 -19.92 -23.14 -35.92
C THR A 169 -19.06 -22.63 -37.08
N GLY A 170 -17.74 -22.87 -37.03
CA GLY A 170 -16.77 -22.45 -38.05
C GLY A 170 -15.66 -21.59 -37.45
N GLY A 171 -14.96 -20.81 -38.28
CA GLY A 171 -14.02 -19.80 -37.81
C GLY A 171 -14.77 -18.55 -37.34
N ILE A 172 -15.28 -18.55 -36.10
CA ILE A 172 -16.24 -17.52 -35.64
C ILE A 172 -15.54 -16.25 -35.17
N SER A 173 -16.02 -15.11 -35.65
CA SER A 173 -15.76 -13.79 -35.06
C SER A 173 -17.05 -13.01 -34.88
N LEU A 174 -17.22 -12.37 -33.71
CA LEU A 174 -18.34 -11.50 -33.38
C LEU A 174 -18.06 -10.08 -33.86
N CYS A 175 -19.04 -9.47 -34.51
CA CYS A 175 -19.03 -8.08 -34.91
C CYS A 175 -19.85 -7.23 -33.95
N ASP A 176 -19.20 -6.29 -33.25
CA ASP A 176 -19.84 -5.42 -32.25
C ASP A 176 -19.23 -4.01 -32.31
N GLY A 177 -20.06 -3.00 -32.62
CA GLY A 177 -19.62 -1.60 -32.66
C GLY A 177 -18.44 -1.32 -33.61
N GLY A 178 -18.35 -2.04 -34.74
CA GLY A 178 -17.25 -1.94 -35.70
C GLY A 178 -15.98 -2.73 -35.32
N GLN A 179 -15.97 -3.42 -34.18
CA GLN A 179 -14.90 -4.33 -33.80
C GLN A 179 -15.22 -5.77 -34.22
N VAL A 180 -14.20 -6.52 -34.65
CA VAL A 180 -14.29 -7.95 -34.98
C VAL A 180 -13.51 -8.73 -33.93
N LYS A 181 -14.20 -9.54 -33.12
CA LYS A 181 -13.60 -10.29 -32.01
C LYS A 181 -13.67 -11.80 -32.30
N PRO A 182 -12.54 -12.51 -32.45
CA PRO A 182 -12.55 -13.93 -32.74
C PRO A 182 -12.84 -14.77 -31.48
N TYR A 183 -13.53 -15.90 -31.67
CA TYR A 183 -13.90 -16.84 -30.63
C TYR A 183 -13.62 -18.29 -31.06
N ARG A 184 -13.41 -19.17 -30.08
CA ARG A 184 -13.37 -20.63 -30.26
C ARG A 184 -14.73 -21.25 -30.00
N GLY A 185 -14.88 -22.53 -30.35
CA GLY A 185 -16.08 -23.29 -30.11
C GLY A 185 -17.24 -22.84 -31.00
N ASN A 186 -18.45 -22.81 -30.44
CA ASN A 186 -19.68 -22.42 -31.13
C ASN A 186 -20.35 -21.20 -30.47
N MET A 187 -21.15 -20.49 -31.25
CA MET A 187 -22.02 -19.41 -30.76
C MET A 187 -23.45 -19.89 -30.76
N VAL A 188 -24.10 -19.86 -29.60
CA VAL A 188 -25.51 -20.19 -29.44
C VAL A 188 -26.28 -18.91 -29.21
N ILE A 189 -27.24 -18.64 -30.09
CA ILE A 189 -28.18 -17.53 -29.98
C ILE A 189 -29.53 -18.11 -29.54
N LEU A 190 -30.06 -17.59 -28.44
CA LEU A 190 -31.31 -18.03 -27.82
C LEU A 190 -32.05 -16.85 -27.18
N ASP A 191 -33.31 -17.04 -26.80
CA ASP A 191 -34.07 -16.07 -26.01
C ASP A 191 -33.93 -16.36 -24.51
N GLY A 192 -33.30 -15.43 -23.78
CA GLY A 192 -33.01 -15.53 -22.35
C GLY A 192 -34.08 -14.92 -21.43
N GLY A 193 -35.22 -14.51 -21.98
CA GLY A 193 -36.30 -13.86 -21.25
C GLY A 193 -37.12 -14.81 -20.36
N PRO A 194 -37.94 -14.28 -19.43
CA PRO A 194 -38.82 -15.09 -18.60
C PRO A 194 -39.77 -15.92 -19.49
N ALA A 195 -39.77 -17.24 -19.28
CA ALA A 195 -40.55 -18.17 -20.11
C ALA A 195 -42.04 -17.83 -20.20
N ASN A 196 -42.57 -17.13 -19.18
CA ASN A 196 -43.99 -16.87 -18.96
C ASN A 196 -44.54 -15.70 -19.78
N LEU A 197 -43.67 -14.88 -20.41
CA LEU A 197 -44.10 -13.65 -21.09
C LEU A 197 -44.23 -13.81 -22.61
N GLY A 198 -43.52 -14.76 -23.23
CA GLY A 198 -43.62 -15.03 -24.67
C GLY A 198 -43.26 -13.86 -25.61
N LEU A 199 -42.71 -12.76 -25.07
CA LEU A 199 -42.38 -11.55 -25.82
C LEU A 199 -41.01 -11.68 -26.51
N PRO A 200 -40.83 -11.15 -27.74
CA PRO A 200 -39.52 -10.93 -28.33
C PRO A 200 -38.74 -9.83 -27.58
N GLY A 201 -37.42 -9.78 -27.77
CA GLY A 201 -36.57 -8.70 -27.25
C GLY A 201 -35.57 -9.12 -26.17
N PHE A 202 -35.52 -10.41 -25.82
CA PHE A 202 -34.54 -10.96 -24.87
C PHE A 202 -33.50 -11.87 -25.52
N GLN A 203 -33.20 -11.66 -26.81
CA GLN A 203 -32.11 -12.36 -27.49
C GLN A 203 -30.80 -12.22 -26.69
N THR A 204 -30.12 -13.33 -26.48
CA THR A 204 -28.81 -13.38 -25.86
C THR A 204 -27.87 -14.26 -26.69
N THR A 205 -26.59 -13.94 -26.62
CA THR A 205 -25.52 -14.68 -27.32
C THR A 205 -24.66 -15.39 -26.29
N VAL A 206 -24.48 -16.69 -26.46
CA VAL A 206 -23.72 -17.55 -25.57
C VAL A 206 -22.59 -18.21 -26.35
N ASN A 207 -21.34 -17.99 -25.96
CA ASN A 207 -20.23 -18.75 -26.50
C ASN A 207 -20.11 -20.08 -25.74
N VAL A 208 -20.13 -21.20 -26.45
CA VAL A 208 -19.96 -22.54 -25.89
C VAL A 208 -18.61 -23.07 -26.37
N VAL A 209 -17.74 -23.41 -25.43
CA VAL A 209 -16.33 -23.70 -25.69
C VAL A 209 -15.82 -24.68 -24.62
N THR A 210 -14.78 -25.47 -24.91
CA THR A 210 -14.19 -26.34 -23.88
C THR A 210 -13.58 -25.50 -22.75
N VAL A 211 -13.54 -26.00 -21.52
CA VAL A 211 -13.05 -25.21 -20.39
C VAL A 211 -11.59 -24.78 -20.56
N ASP A 212 -10.73 -25.60 -21.16
CA ASP A 212 -9.34 -25.20 -21.41
C ASP A 212 -9.25 -24.08 -22.46
N GLU A 213 -10.03 -24.15 -23.54
CA GLU A 213 -10.09 -23.08 -24.55
C GLU A 213 -10.71 -21.80 -24.01
N TYR A 214 -11.69 -21.90 -23.11
CA TYR A 214 -12.20 -20.77 -22.34
C TYR A 214 -11.07 -20.11 -21.53
N LEU A 215 -10.26 -20.93 -20.84
CA LEU A 215 -9.17 -20.45 -20.00
C LEU A 215 -8.03 -19.81 -20.78
N TYR A 216 -7.81 -20.19 -22.05
CA TYR A 216 -6.86 -19.47 -22.91
C TYR A 216 -7.24 -17.99 -23.08
N GLY A 217 -8.55 -17.67 -23.05
CA GLY A 217 -9.05 -16.29 -23.10
C GLY A 217 -9.20 -15.60 -21.74
N VAL A 218 -9.22 -16.35 -20.63
CA VAL A 218 -9.39 -15.81 -19.26
C VAL A 218 -8.07 -15.58 -18.55
N VAL A 219 -7.19 -16.59 -18.47
CA VAL A 219 -5.94 -16.51 -17.70
C VAL A 219 -5.09 -15.28 -18.07
N PRO A 220 -4.86 -14.92 -19.35
CA PRO A 220 -4.10 -13.71 -19.69
C PRO A 220 -4.80 -12.39 -19.35
N ARG A 221 -6.11 -12.40 -19.09
CA ARG A 221 -6.89 -11.24 -18.60
C ARG A 221 -6.82 -11.10 -17.08
N GLU A 222 -6.58 -12.21 -16.38
CA GLU A 222 -6.48 -12.23 -14.91
C GLU A 222 -5.04 -12.13 -14.41
N SER A 223 -4.05 -12.66 -15.12
CA SER A 223 -2.64 -12.56 -14.74
C SER A 223 -1.77 -12.25 -15.95
N PRO A 224 -0.83 -11.29 -15.86
CA PRO A 224 0.06 -10.96 -16.97
C PRO A 224 0.82 -12.19 -17.47
N ALA A 225 0.70 -12.49 -18.76
CA ALA A 225 1.38 -13.64 -19.35
C ALA A 225 2.92 -13.57 -19.22
N SER A 226 3.48 -12.36 -19.13
CA SER A 226 4.90 -12.13 -18.87
C SER A 226 5.41 -12.72 -17.57
N TRP A 227 4.53 -12.95 -16.58
CA TRP A 227 4.90 -13.60 -15.33
C TRP A 227 5.41 -15.02 -15.54
N GLY A 228 5.00 -15.71 -16.61
CA GLY A 228 5.49 -17.06 -16.92
C GLY A 228 7.02 -17.14 -17.06
N SER A 229 7.66 -16.05 -17.48
CA SER A 229 9.12 -15.96 -17.65
C SER A 229 9.85 -15.33 -16.45
N ALA A 230 9.12 -14.78 -15.48
CA ALA A 230 9.69 -14.08 -14.32
C ALA A 230 10.42 -15.04 -13.36
N GLY A 231 11.43 -14.52 -12.65
CA GLY A 231 12.20 -15.29 -11.68
C GLY A 231 12.97 -16.48 -12.27
N GLY A 232 13.37 -16.39 -13.55
CA GLY A 232 13.98 -17.52 -14.27
C GLY A 232 12.98 -18.62 -14.64
N GLY A 233 11.73 -18.24 -14.96
CA GLY A 233 10.65 -19.18 -15.30
C GLY A 233 9.82 -19.67 -14.10
N LYS A 234 10.20 -19.31 -12.87
CA LYS A 234 9.45 -19.68 -11.65
C LYS A 234 8.02 -19.13 -11.64
N GLY A 235 7.80 -17.94 -12.20
CA GLY A 235 6.47 -17.33 -12.24
C GLY A 235 5.43 -18.12 -13.05
N MET A 236 5.84 -19.14 -13.82
CA MET A 236 4.92 -20.12 -14.41
C MET A 236 4.07 -20.86 -13.35
N HIS A 237 4.57 -21.04 -12.13
CA HIS A 237 3.78 -21.60 -11.03
C HIS A 237 2.58 -20.71 -10.65
N ALA A 238 2.72 -19.38 -10.73
CA ALA A 238 1.61 -18.47 -10.51
C ALA A 238 0.53 -18.63 -11.60
N LEU A 239 0.93 -18.73 -12.87
CA LEU A 239 0.00 -18.94 -13.99
C LEU A 239 -0.73 -20.29 -13.91
N ARG A 240 -0.02 -21.37 -13.51
CA ARG A 240 -0.64 -22.69 -13.28
C ARG A 240 -1.66 -22.65 -12.13
N ALA A 241 -1.33 -21.97 -11.03
CA ALA A 241 -2.26 -21.78 -9.92
C ALA A 241 -3.50 -20.97 -10.36
N GLN A 242 -3.30 -19.89 -11.12
CA GLN A 242 -4.40 -19.11 -11.70
C GLN A 242 -5.27 -19.95 -12.64
N ALA A 243 -4.69 -20.81 -13.47
CA ALA A 243 -5.44 -21.68 -14.37
C ALA A 243 -6.34 -22.67 -13.61
N VAL A 244 -5.82 -23.33 -12.57
CA VAL A 244 -6.61 -24.27 -11.74
C VAL A 244 -7.71 -23.54 -10.97
N ALA A 245 -7.41 -22.36 -10.41
CA ALA A 245 -8.41 -21.52 -9.75
C ALA A 245 -9.50 -21.06 -10.72
N ALA A 246 -9.13 -20.58 -11.90
CA ALA A 246 -10.09 -20.14 -12.91
C ALA A 246 -10.96 -21.31 -13.42
N ARG A 247 -10.37 -22.50 -13.62
CA ARG A 247 -11.11 -23.72 -14.00
C ARG A 247 -12.15 -24.11 -12.96
N SER A 248 -11.74 -24.15 -11.69
CA SER A 248 -12.61 -24.57 -10.60
C SER A 248 -13.77 -23.57 -10.41
N TYR A 249 -13.49 -22.27 -10.54
CA TYR A 249 -14.53 -21.22 -10.55
C TYR A 249 -15.53 -21.42 -11.70
N ALA A 250 -15.06 -21.57 -12.93
CA ALA A 250 -15.92 -21.72 -14.10
C ALA A 250 -16.82 -22.96 -14.02
N LEU A 251 -16.27 -24.10 -13.59
CA LEU A 251 -17.01 -25.36 -13.54
C LEU A 251 -18.01 -25.44 -12.37
N SER A 252 -17.73 -24.77 -11.25
CA SER A 252 -18.64 -24.67 -10.10
C SER A 252 -19.73 -23.60 -10.25
N SER A 253 -19.62 -22.73 -11.26
CA SER A 253 -20.57 -21.63 -11.48
C SER A 253 -21.82 -22.06 -12.25
N GLN A 254 -22.91 -21.37 -11.95
CA GLN A 254 -24.15 -21.36 -12.73
C GLN A 254 -24.70 -19.93 -12.71
N TRP A 255 -24.55 -19.21 -13.82
CA TRP A 255 -24.92 -17.80 -13.93
C TRP A 255 -26.41 -17.63 -14.24
N THR A 256 -26.90 -18.32 -15.28
CA THR A 256 -28.32 -18.36 -15.67
C THR A 256 -28.75 -19.80 -15.91
N ALA A 257 -30.01 -20.01 -16.30
CA ALA A 257 -30.47 -21.33 -16.72
C ALA A 257 -29.75 -21.86 -17.98
N TYR A 258 -29.14 -20.97 -18.79
CA TYR A 258 -28.53 -21.31 -20.09
C TYR A 258 -27.01 -21.07 -20.14
N ALA A 259 -26.43 -20.34 -19.19
CA ALA A 259 -25.00 -20.05 -19.13
C ALA A 259 -24.39 -20.41 -17.77
N LYS A 260 -23.24 -21.10 -17.80
CA LYS A 260 -22.44 -21.38 -16.60
C LYS A 260 -21.78 -20.11 -16.06
N THR A 261 -21.35 -19.21 -16.93
CA THR A 261 -20.61 -17.99 -16.58
C THR A 261 -20.94 -16.85 -17.54
N CYS A 262 -20.31 -15.69 -17.35
CA CYS A 262 -20.44 -14.49 -18.18
C CYS A 262 -19.05 -13.90 -18.50
N ASP A 263 -18.96 -12.99 -19.49
CA ASP A 263 -17.71 -12.46 -20.03
C ASP A 263 -17.14 -11.20 -19.32
N THR A 264 -17.73 -10.80 -18.19
CA THR A 264 -17.36 -9.58 -17.45
C THR A 264 -16.82 -9.88 -16.05
N THR A 265 -16.41 -8.83 -15.34
CA THR A 265 -15.98 -8.89 -13.93
C THR A 265 -17.06 -9.36 -12.95
N SER A 266 -18.32 -9.47 -13.39
CA SER A 266 -19.38 -10.14 -12.61
C SER A 266 -19.11 -11.65 -12.47
N CYS A 267 -18.36 -12.22 -13.41
CA CYS A 267 -17.91 -13.60 -13.42
C CYS A 267 -16.37 -13.64 -13.58
N GLN A 268 -15.86 -13.84 -14.79
CA GLN A 268 -14.44 -13.75 -15.13
C GLN A 268 -14.31 -13.02 -16.47
N VAL A 269 -13.25 -12.22 -16.65
CA VAL A 269 -13.08 -11.45 -17.89
C VAL A 269 -12.67 -12.41 -19.02
N TYR A 270 -13.60 -12.68 -19.95
CA TYR A 270 -13.37 -13.57 -21.09
C TYR A 270 -13.18 -12.77 -22.38
N GLY A 271 -11.94 -12.76 -22.90
CA GLY A 271 -11.57 -11.92 -24.02
C GLY A 271 -11.60 -12.58 -25.41
N GLY A 272 -12.16 -13.78 -25.54
CA GLY A 272 -12.12 -14.57 -26.78
C GLY A 272 -10.69 -14.97 -27.18
N SER A 273 -10.54 -15.49 -28.40
CA SER A 273 -9.26 -16.08 -28.85
C SER A 273 -8.18 -15.05 -29.21
N ALA A 274 -8.55 -13.77 -29.38
CA ALA A 274 -7.58 -12.69 -29.57
C ALA A 274 -6.77 -12.38 -28.29
N SER A 275 -7.20 -12.88 -27.12
CA SER A 275 -6.52 -12.63 -25.85
C SER A 275 -5.48 -13.70 -25.49
N GLU A 276 -5.37 -14.77 -26.28
CA GLU A 276 -4.50 -15.91 -25.97
C GLU A 276 -3.01 -15.55 -26.02
N ASP A 277 -2.25 -16.08 -25.06
CA ASP A 277 -0.78 -15.98 -25.04
C ASP A 277 -0.19 -17.36 -24.76
N SER A 278 0.83 -17.75 -25.54
CA SER A 278 1.42 -19.09 -25.50
C SER A 278 1.90 -19.51 -24.10
N ARG A 279 2.34 -18.58 -23.25
CA ARG A 279 2.76 -18.87 -21.86
C ARG A 279 1.58 -19.24 -20.98
N THR A 280 0.48 -18.50 -21.07
CA THR A 280 -0.75 -18.80 -20.33
C THR A 280 -1.45 -20.05 -20.88
N THR A 281 -1.43 -20.25 -22.21
CA THR A 281 -1.90 -21.49 -22.86
C THR A 281 -1.13 -22.71 -22.36
N THR A 282 0.21 -22.59 -22.22
CA THR A 282 1.05 -23.65 -21.65
C THR A 282 0.63 -23.96 -20.20
N ALA A 283 0.44 -22.94 -19.35
CA ALA A 283 0.00 -23.14 -17.97
C ALA A 283 -1.37 -23.84 -17.86
N VAL A 284 -2.31 -23.49 -18.75
CA VAL A 284 -3.63 -24.14 -18.83
C VAL A 284 -3.49 -25.59 -19.27
N ALA A 285 -2.71 -25.87 -20.32
CA ALA A 285 -2.50 -27.21 -20.87
C ALA A 285 -1.83 -28.15 -19.85
N GLU A 286 -0.78 -27.68 -19.16
CA GLU A 286 -0.06 -28.46 -18.14
C GLU A 286 -0.92 -28.75 -16.88
N THR A 287 -2.00 -28.00 -16.70
CA THR A 287 -2.95 -28.18 -15.59
C THR A 287 -4.31 -28.67 -16.06
N SER A 288 -4.42 -29.18 -17.29
CA SER A 288 -5.69 -29.67 -17.86
C SER A 288 -6.35 -30.68 -16.91
N GLY A 289 -7.67 -30.56 -16.75
CA GLY A 289 -8.47 -31.39 -15.84
C GLY A 289 -8.27 -31.14 -14.34
N GLN A 290 -7.31 -30.29 -13.93
CA GLN A 290 -7.05 -30.02 -12.51
C GLN A 290 -7.97 -28.94 -11.94
N VAL A 291 -8.61 -29.27 -10.81
CA VAL A 291 -9.51 -28.40 -10.04
C VAL A 291 -9.35 -28.59 -8.53
N ARG A 292 -9.90 -27.67 -7.73
CA ARG A 292 -10.05 -27.83 -6.28
C ARG A 292 -11.39 -28.47 -5.94
N ARG A 293 -11.38 -29.53 -5.10
CA ARG A 293 -12.59 -30.20 -4.60
C ARG A 293 -12.76 -30.04 -3.10
N ARG A 294 -14.00 -29.88 -2.65
CA ARG A 294 -14.38 -29.96 -1.24
C ARG A 294 -14.38 -31.43 -0.77
N SER A 295 -14.43 -31.62 0.54
CA SER A 295 -14.53 -32.94 1.18
C SER A 295 -15.74 -33.76 0.71
N ASN A 296 -16.83 -33.10 0.28
CA ASN A 296 -18.02 -33.74 -0.28
C ASN A 296 -17.90 -34.10 -1.79
N GLY A 297 -16.72 -33.94 -2.39
CA GLY A 297 -16.45 -34.27 -3.79
C GLY A 297 -16.87 -33.19 -4.81
N THR A 298 -17.58 -32.14 -4.39
CA THR A 298 -17.98 -31.04 -5.29
C THR A 298 -16.79 -30.14 -5.64
N ILE A 299 -16.81 -29.55 -6.84
CA ILE A 299 -15.80 -28.56 -7.25
C ILE A 299 -15.98 -27.28 -6.42
N ALA A 300 -14.87 -26.80 -5.85
CA ALA A 300 -14.83 -25.60 -5.03
C ALA A 300 -14.98 -24.34 -5.89
N ARG A 301 -15.75 -23.37 -5.39
CA ARG A 301 -15.85 -22.04 -6.01
C ARG A 301 -14.66 -21.19 -5.57
N THR A 302 -13.56 -21.30 -6.30
CA THR A 302 -12.29 -20.66 -6.01
C THR A 302 -12.27 -19.21 -6.48
N GLU A 303 -12.75 -18.31 -5.62
CA GLU A 303 -12.61 -16.86 -5.85
C GLU A 303 -11.13 -16.44 -5.86
N PHE A 304 -10.82 -15.37 -6.58
CA PHE A 304 -9.49 -14.77 -6.61
C PHE A 304 -9.59 -13.27 -6.85
N SER A 305 -8.54 -12.53 -6.47
CA SER A 305 -8.48 -11.08 -6.65
C SER A 305 -7.04 -10.62 -6.95
N ALA A 306 -6.90 -9.38 -7.42
CA ALA A 306 -5.59 -8.87 -7.82
C ALA A 306 -4.57 -8.90 -6.68
N SER A 307 -4.94 -8.37 -5.50
CA SER A 307 -4.05 -8.31 -4.34
C SER A 307 -4.81 -8.34 -3.02
N THR A 308 -4.31 -9.12 -2.06
CA THR A 308 -4.92 -9.30 -0.73
C THR A 308 -4.55 -8.19 0.25
N GLY A 309 -3.42 -7.50 0.03
CA GLY A 309 -2.86 -6.50 0.95
C GLY A 309 -1.98 -7.09 2.06
N GLY A 310 -1.58 -8.36 1.92
CA GLY A 310 -0.83 -9.13 2.92
C GLY A 310 -1.65 -10.10 3.77
N TRP A 311 -2.98 -10.12 3.61
CA TRP A 311 -3.86 -11.06 4.31
C TRP A 311 -5.17 -11.27 3.55
N THR A 312 -5.62 -12.51 3.37
CA THR A 312 -6.91 -12.80 2.72
C THR A 312 -8.09 -12.44 3.63
N ALA A 313 -9.20 -11.98 3.07
CA ALA A 313 -10.39 -11.59 3.85
C ALA A 313 -11.09 -12.76 4.56
N GLY A 314 -10.79 -14.01 4.21
CA GLY A 314 -11.53 -15.20 4.64
C GLY A 314 -12.90 -15.33 3.94
N GLY A 315 -13.79 -16.14 4.51
CA GLY A 315 -15.12 -16.43 3.97
C GLY A 315 -15.27 -17.91 3.65
N GLU A 316 -15.43 -18.24 2.36
CA GLU A 316 -15.51 -19.63 1.87
C GLU A 316 -14.28 -20.46 2.26
N PHE A 317 -13.10 -19.83 2.24
CA PHE A 317 -11.85 -20.44 2.66
C PHE A 317 -11.33 -19.75 3.92
N PRO A 318 -10.60 -20.47 4.80
CA PRO A 318 -9.99 -19.88 5.98
C PRO A 318 -9.12 -18.67 5.62
N ALA A 319 -9.18 -17.62 6.44
CA ALA A 319 -8.31 -16.47 6.24
C ALA A 319 -6.85 -16.85 6.52
N VAL A 320 -5.97 -16.46 5.63
CA VAL A 320 -4.54 -16.74 5.68
C VAL A 320 -3.70 -15.47 5.47
N GLU A 321 -2.57 -15.40 6.17
CA GLU A 321 -1.50 -14.43 5.89
C GLU A 321 -0.95 -14.64 4.46
N ASP A 322 -0.67 -13.56 3.75
CA ASP A 322 -0.23 -13.62 2.35
C ASP A 322 1.07 -12.85 2.17
N ALA A 323 2.17 -13.48 2.61
CA ALA A 323 3.51 -12.92 2.48
C ALA A 323 3.92 -12.73 1.01
N GLY A 324 3.43 -13.57 0.10
CA GLY A 324 3.69 -13.45 -1.33
C GLY A 324 3.14 -12.14 -1.90
N ASP A 325 2.00 -11.67 -1.40
CA ASP A 325 1.36 -10.42 -1.87
C ASP A 325 2.18 -9.18 -1.52
N LEU A 326 3.08 -9.27 -0.53
CA LEU A 326 3.97 -8.20 -0.11
C LEU A 326 5.25 -8.09 -0.96
N THR A 327 5.36 -8.86 -2.05
CA THR A 327 6.45 -8.74 -3.02
C THR A 327 6.66 -7.29 -3.48
N GLY A 328 7.92 -6.88 -3.63
CA GLY A 328 8.29 -5.53 -4.09
C GLY A 328 7.73 -5.18 -5.47
N ALA A 329 7.42 -6.19 -6.29
CA ALA A 329 6.83 -6.04 -7.62
C ALA A 329 5.34 -5.64 -7.59
N ASN A 330 4.62 -5.91 -6.49
CA ASN A 330 3.20 -5.62 -6.39
C ASN A 330 2.97 -4.12 -6.11
N PRO A 331 2.38 -3.36 -7.05
CA PRO A 331 2.08 -1.93 -6.86
C PRO A 331 0.82 -1.71 -6.02
N ASN A 332 0.10 -2.77 -5.65
CA ASN A 332 -1.13 -2.72 -4.89
C ASN A 332 -0.95 -3.09 -3.41
N ARG A 333 0.27 -3.46 -2.99
CA ARG A 333 0.58 -3.74 -1.57
C ARG A 333 0.20 -2.58 -0.64
N SER A 334 0.29 -1.35 -1.17
CA SER A 334 -0.23 -0.13 -0.57
C SER A 334 -0.70 0.84 -1.66
N TRP A 335 -1.61 1.74 -1.31
CA TRP A 335 -2.10 2.80 -2.19
C TRP A 335 -2.63 3.96 -1.36
N SER A 336 -2.74 5.13 -1.97
CA SER A 336 -3.40 6.30 -1.38
C SER A 336 -4.35 6.92 -2.40
N ALA A 337 -5.48 7.45 -1.94
CA ALA A 337 -6.46 8.15 -2.75
C ALA A 337 -7.07 9.31 -1.95
N SER A 338 -7.05 10.52 -2.51
CA SER A 338 -7.57 11.72 -1.86
C SER A 338 -8.79 12.25 -2.59
N PHE A 339 -9.79 12.68 -1.82
CA PHE A 339 -11.04 13.25 -2.30
C PHE A 339 -11.42 14.43 -1.44
N SER A 340 -12.05 15.45 -2.01
CA SER A 340 -12.62 16.53 -1.19
C SER A 340 -13.76 15.98 -0.32
N ARG A 341 -13.95 16.55 0.89
CA ARG A 341 -15.08 16.20 1.76
C ARG A 341 -16.44 16.38 1.05
N ALA A 342 -16.54 17.37 0.16
CA ALA A 342 -17.75 17.63 -0.61
C ALA A 342 -18.03 16.52 -1.63
N ASP A 343 -17.02 16.03 -2.35
CA ASP A 343 -17.16 14.93 -3.30
C ASP A 343 -17.54 13.63 -2.58
N VAL A 344 -16.89 13.32 -1.46
CA VAL A 344 -17.24 12.14 -0.64
C VAL A 344 -18.68 12.24 -0.12
N ALA A 345 -19.10 13.41 0.37
CA ALA A 345 -20.45 13.63 0.86
C ALA A 345 -21.50 13.47 -0.26
N ALA A 346 -21.24 14.02 -1.45
CA ALA A 346 -22.10 13.93 -2.61
C ALA A 346 -22.27 12.48 -3.09
N ARG A 347 -21.16 11.73 -3.24
CA ARG A 347 -21.20 10.34 -3.71
C ARG A 347 -21.88 9.39 -2.72
N LEU A 348 -21.75 9.65 -1.41
CA LEU A 348 -22.42 8.88 -0.35
C LEU A 348 -23.85 9.34 -0.06
N GLY A 349 -24.28 10.49 -0.60
CA GLY A 349 -25.60 11.06 -0.32
C GLY A 349 -25.78 11.50 1.15
N ILE A 350 -24.74 12.07 1.76
CA ILE A 350 -24.75 12.51 3.17
C ILE A 350 -24.47 14.01 3.34
N PRO A 351 -24.80 14.62 4.50
CA PRO A 351 -24.46 16.01 4.78
C PRO A 351 -22.94 16.25 4.84
N GLN A 352 -22.55 17.53 4.93
CA GLN A 352 -21.14 17.94 4.99
C GLN A 352 -20.35 17.16 6.05
N ILE A 353 -19.23 16.57 5.62
CA ILE A 353 -18.38 15.72 6.46
C ILE A 353 -17.45 16.57 7.35
N LEU A 354 -17.53 16.32 8.65
CA LEU A 354 -16.68 16.88 9.68
C LEU A 354 -15.47 15.97 9.98
N ASN A 355 -15.68 14.66 9.99
CA ASN A 355 -14.65 13.66 10.31
C ASN A 355 -15.00 12.29 9.71
N ALA A 356 -14.01 11.42 9.54
CA ALA A 356 -14.19 10.04 9.13
C ALA A 356 -13.36 9.10 10.01
N ARG A 357 -13.99 8.09 10.61
CA ARG A 357 -13.32 7.13 11.51
C ARG A 357 -13.71 5.69 11.23
N VAL A 358 -12.73 4.81 11.15
CA VAL A 358 -12.98 3.36 11.15
C VAL A 358 -13.31 2.94 12.58
N THR A 359 -14.42 2.24 12.75
CA THR A 359 -14.92 1.82 14.08
C THR A 359 -14.86 0.32 14.28
N VAL A 360 -14.92 -0.48 13.20
CA VAL A 360 -14.81 -1.94 13.27
C VAL A 360 -13.97 -2.44 12.11
N ARG A 361 -13.05 -3.36 12.40
CA ARG A 361 -12.25 -4.09 11.41
C ARG A 361 -12.39 -5.59 11.60
N ASN A 362 -11.98 -6.34 10.59
CA ASN A 362 -12.05 -7.81 10.63
C ASN A 362 -10.96 -8.48 11.49
N GLY A 363 -9.98 -7.71 12.00
CA GLY A 363 -8.93 -8.19 12.90
C GLY A 363 -7.76 -8.89 12.21
N LEU A 364 -7.63 -8.77 10.88
CA LEU A 364 -6.67 -9.55 10.09
C LEU A 364 -5.59 -8.68 9.45
N GLY A 365 -4.34 -8.83 9.87
CA GLY A 365 -3.18 -8.13 9.32
C GLY A 365 -2.98 -6.70 9.83
N ALA A 366 -2.16 -5.93 9.10
CA ALA A 366 -1.78 -4.56 9.45
C ALA A 366 -3.00 -3.65 9.73
N GLU A 367 -2.86 -2.76 10.71
CA GLU A 367 -3.90 -1.82 11.14
C GLU A 367 -5.20 -2.48 11.62
N GLY A 368 -5.21 -3.80 11.85
CA GLY A 368 -6.39 -4.58 12.20
C GLY A 368 -7.23 -5.02 11.00
N GLY A 369 -6.74 -4.81 9.76
CA GLY A 369 -7.33 -5.38 8.55
C GLY A 369 -8.40 -4.55 7.85
N ARG A 370 -9.23 -5.24 7.06
CA ARG A 370 -10.30 -4.67 6.24
C ARG A 370 -11.36 -3.99 7.10
N VAL A 371 -11.90 -2.89 6.58
CA VAL A 371 -12.91 -2.07 7.25
C VAL A 371 -14.26 -2.78 7.19
N VAL A 372 -14.74 -3.24 8.35
CA VAL A 372 -16.11 -3.75 8.49
C VAL A 372 -17.07 -2.58 8.63
N GLN A 373 -16.71 -1.59 9.45
CA GLN A 373 -17.51 -0.38 9.65
C GLN A 373 -16.66 0.89 9.72
N ILE A 374 -17.09 1.90 8.99
CA ILE A 374 -16.59 3.28 9.02
C ILE A 374 -17.76 4.22 9.34
N VAL A 375 -17.50 5.27 10.11
CA VAL A 375 -18.48 6.30 10.45
C VAL A 375 -17.98 7.65 9.98
N PHE A 376 -18.82 8.37 9.24
CA PHE A 376 -18.63 9.78 8.92
C PHE A 376 -19.43 10.64 9.90
N ASP A 377 -18.74 11.53 10.61
CA ASP A 377 -19.41 12.57 11.37
C ASP A 377 -19.78 13.69 10.41
N THR A 378 -21.06 14.07 10.39
CA THR A 378 -21.57 15.11 9.49
C THR A 378 -22.27 16.21 10.27
N THR A 379 -22.54 17.33 9.63
CA THR A 379 -23.38 18.40 10.22
C THR A 379 -24.80 17.93 10.57
N GLY A 380 -25.27 16.82 9.99
CA GLY A 380 -26.55 16.18 10.30
C GLY A 380 -26.43 14.94 11.20
N GLY A 381 -25.32 14.78 11.93
CA GLY A 381 -25.04 13.66 12.81
C GLY A 381 -24.19 12.55 12.17
N ALA A 382 -23.89 11.51 12.95
CA ALA A 382 -23.07 10.38 12.50
C ALA A 382 -23.79 9.53 11.43
N ARG A 383 -23.05 9.04 10.44
CA ARG A 383 -23.52 8.17 9.36
C ARG A 383 -22.59 6.95 9.22
N PRO A 384 -23.03 5.74 9.62
CA PRO A 384 -22.23 4.52 9.48
C PRO A 384 -22.38 3.90 8.09
N PHE A 385 -21.28 3.32 7.59
CA PHE A 385 -21.22 2.55 6.34
C PHE A 385 -20.29 1.34 6.48
N THR A 386 -20.45 0.36 5.60
CA THR A 386 -19.44 -0.71 5.46
C THR A 386 -18.25 -0.22 4.65
N GLY A 387 -17.07 -0.80 4.89
CA GLY A 387 -15.87 -0.48 4.09
C GLY A 387 -16.07 -0.78 2.60
N ASN A 388 -16.75 -1.88 2.27
CA ASN A 388 -17.00 -2.25 0.88
C ASN A 388 -17.98 -1.29 0.19
N HIS A 389 -18.97 -0.73 0.89
CA HIS A 389 -19.84 0.31 0.31
C HIS A 389 -19.03 1.56 -0.06
N VAL A 390 -18.19 2.05 0.87
CA VAL A 390 -17.32 3.21 0.62
C VAL A 390 -16.34 2.92 -0.52
N ARG A 391 -15.73 1.73 -0.55
CA ARG A 391 -14.88 1.28 -1.65
C ARG A 391 -15.59 1.36 -2.99
N SER A 392 -16.79 0.80 -3.10
CA SER A 392 -17.55 0.77 -4.35
C SER A 392 -17.95 2.18 -4.81
N VAL A 393 -18.44 3.02 -3.91
CA VAL A 393 -18.91 4.38 -4.22
C VAL A 393 -17.75 5.32 -4.61
N LEU A 394 -16.62 5.22 -3.92
CA LEU A 394 -15.46 6.08 -4.17
C LEU A 394 -14.50 5.51 -5.22
N GLY A 395 -14.70 4.26 -5.66
CA GLY A 395 -13.79 3.60 -6.60
C GLY A 395 -12.44 3.22 -5.99
N LEU A 396 -12.39 2.95 -4.68
CA LEU A 396 -11.17 2.53 -4.00
C LEU A 396 -10.76 1.12 -4.45
N LYS A 397 -9.46 0.83 -4.40
CA LYS A 397 -8.94 -0.49 -4.79
C LYS A 397 -9.47 -1.61 -3.90
N SER A 398 -9.59 -1.38 -2.59
CA SER A 398 -10.08 -2.37 -1.61
C SER A 398 -10.86 -1.71 -0.49
N ASP A 399 -11.49 -2.53 0.36
CA ASP A 399 -12.07 -2.13 1.64
C ASP A 399 -11.05 -2.17 2.79
N TRP A 400 -9.77 -2.36 2.48
CA TRP A 400 -8.67 -2.23 3.44
C TRP A 400 -8.07 -0.83 3.33
N PHE A 401 -8.60 0.08 4.13
CA PHE A 401 -8.09 1.44 4.19
C PHE A 401 -8.22 2.06 5.58
N THR A 402 -7.55 3.19 5.75
CA THR A 402 -7.64 4.08 6.90
C THR A 402 -7.87 5.49 6.36
N PRO A 403 -9.01 6.12 6.67
CA PRO A 403 -9.24 7.52 6.33
C PRO A 403 -8.40 8.40 7.24
N THR A 404 -7.75 9.38 6.64
CA THR A 404 -7.10 10.49 7.33
C THR A 404 -7.81 11.76 6.89
N THR A 405 -8.65 12.29 7.75
CA THR A 405 -9.15 13.66 7.63
C THR A 405 -8.18 14.55 8.37
N ALA A 406 -7.49 15.42 7.67
CA ALA A 406 -6.82 16.53 8.33
C ALA A 406 -7.90 17.35 9.07
N SER A 407 -7.92 17.27 10.40
CA SER A 407 -8.63 18.27 11.20
C SER A 407 -7.59 19.30 11.63
N THR A 408 -7.84 20.58 11.36
CA THR A 408 -6.94 21.66 11.80
C THR A 408 -6.76 21.63 13.32
N ALA A 409 -7.80 21.26 14.07
CA ALA A 409 -7.72 21.05 15.51
C ALA A 409 -6.73 19.93 15.88
N GLY A 410 -6.87 18.72 15.33
CA GLY A 410 -5.94 17.62 15.62
C GLY A 410 -4.51 17.86 15.12
N ALA A 411 -4.36 18.57 13.98
CA ALA A 411 -3.06 19.03 13.50
C ALA A 411 -2.41 20.04 14.47
N ARG A 412 -3.22 20.90 15.09
CA ARG A 412 -2.78 21.84 16.13
C ARG A 412 -2.42 21.12 17.42
N SER A 413 -3.23 20.15 17.87
CA SER A 413 -2.93 19.30 19.01
C SER A 413 -1.62 18.53 18.82
N PHE A 414 -1.42 17.97 17.63
CA PHE A 414 -0.19 17.27 17.25
C PHE A 414 1.02 18.20 17.28
N SER A 415 0.91 19.38 16.65
CA SER A 415 2.00 20.38 16.62
C SER A 415 2.37 20.84 18.03
N ARG A 416 1.39 21.13 18.89
CA ARG A 416 1.61 21.45 20.31
C ARG A 416 2.29 20.31 21.06
N GLY A 417 1.88 19.07 20.79
CA GLY A 417 2.50 17.87 21.33
C GLY A 417 3.99 17.78 21.01
N LEU A 418 4.39 18.01 19.75
CA LEU A 418 5.80 17.95 19.35
C LEU A 418 6.67 18.95 20.11
N TYR A 419 6.20 20.19 20.26
CA TYR A 419 6.90 21.19 21.11
C TYR A 419 7.00 20.71 22.56
N ALA A 420 5.89 20.27 23.16
CA ALA A 420 5.85 19.90 24.56
C ALA A 420 6.70 18.66 24.88
N ASP A 421 6.57 17.60 24.08
CA ASP A 421 7.12 16.28 24.42
C ASP A 421 8.51 16.04 23.82
N ILE A 422 8.83 16.66 22.67
CA ILE A 422 10.18 16.54 22.07
C ILE A 422 11.08 17.68 22.53
N LEU A 423 10.58 18.92 22.55
CA LEU A 423 11.39 20.10 22.89
C LEU A 423 11.25 20.52 24.35
N GLY A 424 10.21 20.07 25.06
CA GLY A 424 10.05 20.34 26.50
C GLY A 424 9.52 21.74 26.80
N ARG A 425 8.89 22.40 25.83
CA ARG A 425 8.32 23.75 25.99
C ARG A 425 7.02 23.89 25.21
N GLU A 426 6.30 24.97 25.48
CA GLU A 426 5.22 25.37 24.58
C GLU A 426 5.79 25.96 23.29
N GLY A 427 5.13 25.65 22.17
CA GLY A 427 5.48 26.23 20.88
C GLY A 427 4.99 27.67 20.78
N GLU A 428 5.78 28.55 20.17
CA GLU A 428 5.28 29.89 19.88
C GLU A 428 4.08 29.81 18.92
N PRO A 429 3.09 30.72 19.02
CA PRO A 429 1.85 30.64 18.24
C PRO A 429 2.09 30.47 16.75
N GLN A 430 2.99 31.27 16.17
CA GLN A 430 3.31 31.20 14.73
C GLN A 430 3.94 29.85 14.34
N GLY A 431 4.84 29.31 15.17
CA GLY A 431 5.46 28.02 14.93
C GLY A 431 4.45 26.89 14.98
N VAL A 432 3.55 26.91 15.98
CA VAL A 432 2.43 25.98 16.07
C VAL A 432 1.53 26.09 14.85
N ASP A 433 1.16 27.30 14.44
CA ASP A 433 0.28 27.52 13.28
C ASP A 433 0.93 27.04 11.97
N ASN A 434 2.23 27.27 11.78
CA ASN A 434 2.98 26.81 10.61
C ASN A 434 2.98 25.27 10.49
N TRP A 435 3.31 24.57 11.59
CA TRP A 435 3.29 23.11 11.63
C TRP A 435 1.88 22.54 11.54
N THR A 436 0.90 23.24 12.13
CA THR A 436 -0.52 22.90 11.99
C THR A 436 -0.93 22.95 10.54
N GLY A 437 -0.55 24.02 9.82
CA GLY A 437 -0.79 24.16 8.38
C GLY A 437 -0.15 23.03 7.59
N PHE A 438 1.15 22.76 7.81
CA PHE A 438 1.87 21.67 7.15
C PHE A 438 1.16 20.31 7.32
N ILE A 439 0.77 19.96 8.55
CA ILE A 439 0.08 18.69 8.83
C ILE A 439 -1.34 18.69 8.29
N ALA A 440 -2.06 19.82 8.38
CA ALA A 440 -3.41 19.93 7.88
C ALA A 440 -3.46 19.80 6.35
N THR A 441 -2.48 20.30 5.62
CA THR A 441 -2.38 20.17 4.15
C THR A 441 -1.75 18.86 3.69
N GLY A 442 -1.75 17.81 4.53
CA GLY A 442 -1.28 16.47 4.15
C GLY A 442 0.23 16.23 4.31
N GLY A 443 0.94 17.11 5.00
CA GLY A 443 2.35 16.92 5.35
C GLY A 443 2.57 15.67 6.20
N ASP A 444 3.69 14.98 5.96
CA ASP A 444 4.02 13.74 6.67
C ASP A 444 4.33 14.01 8.15
N ARG A 445 3.59 13.33 9.05
CA ARG A 445 3.78 13.43 10.50
C ARG A 445 5.13 12.91 10.95
N TYR A 446 5.70 11.91 10.25
CA TYR A 446 7.06 11.46 10.53
C TYR A 446 8.08 12.53 10.15
N ALA A 447 7.95 13.16 8.98
CA ALA A 447 8.79 14.29 8.59
C ALA A 447 8.72 15.45 9.60
N ALA A 448 7.52 15.80 10.08
CA ALA A 448 7.37 16.81 11.14
C ALA A 448 8.06 16.37 12.44
N ALA A 449 7.76 15.18 12.96
CA ALA A 449 8.37 14.68 14.19
C ALA A 449 9.91 14.57 14.08
N ARG A 450 10.43 14.18 12.91
CA ARG A 450 11.87 14.14 12.61
C ARG A 450 12.49 15.54 12.60
N ALA A 451 11.80 16.54 12.06
CA ALA A 451 12.28 17.93 12.07
C ALA A 451 12.46 18.46 13.50
N PHE A 452 11.55 18.10 14.42
CA PHE A 452 11.68 18.41 15.84
C PHE A 452 12.78 17.58 16.52
N ALA A 453 12.79 16.26 16.30
CA ALA A 453 13.74 15.34 16.93
C ALA A 453 15.19 15.58 16.51
N GLY A 454 15.41 16.03 15.27
CA GLY A 454 16.71 16.39 14.72
C GLY A 454 17.04 17.88 14.75
N SER A 455 16.26 18.70 15.48
CA SER A 455 16.47 20.14 15.54
C SER A 455 17.68 20.51 16.40
N GLY A 456 18.30 21.66 16.09
CA GLY A 456 19.36 22.22 16.94
C GLY A 456 18.91 22.47 18.37
N GLU A 457 17.63 22.82 18.56
CA GLU A 457 17.02 22.99 19.89
C GLU A 457 16.98 21.67 20.67
N ARG A 458 16.53 20.57 20.04
CA ARG A 458 16.56 19.24 20.66
C ARG A 458 18.00 18.82 21.02
N PHE A 459 18.95 19.06 20.12
CA PHE A 459 20.34 18.72 20.38
C PHE A 459 20.96 19.57 21.50
N THR A 460 20.60 20.84 21.61
CA THR A 460 21.02 21.71 22.71
C THR A 460 20.62 21.11 24.06
N ARG A 461 19.39 20.57 24.15
CA ARG A 461 18.93 19.87 25.36
C ARG A 461 19.74 18.62 25.66
N TRP A 462 19.94 17.74 24.69
CA TRP A 462 20.74 16.52 24.89
C TRP A 462 22.18 16.83 25.33
N VAL A 463 22.81 17.84 24.73
CA VAL A 463 24.16 18.27 25.14
C VAL A 463 24.14 18.81 26.57
N GLY A 464 23.19 19.68 26.91
CA GLY A 464 23.06 20.21 28.28
C GLY A 464 22.80 19.13 29.33
N GLU A 465 21.94 18.16 29.01
CA GLU A 465 21.64 16.99 29.85
C GLU A 465 22.91 16.13 30.04
N ALA A 466 23.67 15.87 28.98
CA ALA A 466 24.92 15.11 29.05
C ALA A 466 26.00 15.83 29.88
N TYR A 467 26.19 17.15 29.71
CA TYR A 467 27.12 17.94 30.51
C TYR A 467 26.75 17.94 32.00
N THR A 468 25.46 18.14 32.30
CA THR A 468 24.99 18.17 33.69
C THR A 468 25.18 16.81 34.35
N ALA A 469 24.86 15.72 33.64
CA ALA A 469 24.94 14.36 34.17
C ALA A 469 26.37 13.79 34.24
N ALA A 470 27.28 14.23 33.38
CA ALA A 470 28.65 13.71 33.34
C ALA A 470 29.68 14.61 34.03
N LEU A 471 29.48 15.92 33.99
CA LEU A 471 30.46 16.92 34.42
C LEU A 471 29.97 17.77 35.61
N HIS A 472 28.71 17.61 36.03
CA HIS A 472 28.08 18.38 37.11
C HIS A 472 28.11 19.91 36.91
N ARG A 473 28.11 20.36 35.65
CA ARG A 473 28.06 21.78 35.30
C ARG A 473 27.34 21.98 33.96
N PRO A 474 26.84 23.19 33.67
CA PRO A 474 26.32 23.49 32.34
C PRO A 474 27.43 23.51 31.28
N ALA A 475 27.05 23.27 30.03
CA ALA A 475 27.94 23.46 28.89
C ALA A 475 28.23 24.94 28.67
N GLU A 476 29.51 25.26 28.46
CA GLU A 476 29.93 26.57 27.99
C GLU A 476 29.42 26.84 26.56
N PRO A 477 29.23 28.12 26.16
CA PRO A 477 28.65 28.46 24.86
C PRO A 477 29.38 27.82 23.66
N ASP A 478 30.70 27.84 23.65
CA ASP A 478 31.49 27.26 22.57
C ASP A 478 31.39 25.73 22.52
N GLY A 479 31.43 25.08 23.69
CA GLY A 479 31.22 23.64 23.81
C GLY A 479 29.83 23.22 23.33
N MET A 480 28.80 23.95 23.76
CA MET A 480 27.42 23.74 23.29
C MET A 480 27.33 23.85 21.77
N ASN A 481 27.84 24.94 21.19
CA ASN A 481 27.79 25.17 19.74
C ASN A 481 28.54 24.10 18.96
N ASN A 482 29.70 23.67 19.45
CA ASN A 482 30.50 22.63 18.81
C ASN A 482 29.77 21.28 18.79
N TRP A 483 29.18 20.87 19.92
CA TRP A 483 28.46 19.61 20.02
C TRP A 483 27.15 19.62 19.26
N VAL A 484 26.37 20.70 19.34
CA VAL A 484 25.14 20.84 18.54
C VAL A 484 25.48 20.81 17.04
N GLY A 485 26.54 21.51 16.62
CA GLY A 485 27.02 21.46 15.25
C GLY A 485 27.47 20.07 14.80
N PHE A 486 28.11 19.30 15.68
CA PHE A 486 28.46 17.90 15.43
C PHE A 486 27.21 17.03 15.20
N MET A 487 26.21 17.16 16.06
CA MET A 487 24.95 16.41 15.95
C MET A 487 24.18 16.77 14.67
N LEU A 488 24.12 18.05 14.29
CA LEU A 488 23.49 18.50 13.04
C LEU A 488 24.16 17.92 11.78
N ARG A 489 25.46 17.58 11.84
CA ARG A 489 26.19 16.91 10.75
C ARG A 489 26.07 15.37 10.79
N GLY A 490 25.17 14.84 11.62
CA GLY A 490 24.90 13.40 11.72
C GLY A 490 25.71 12.68 12.80
N GLY A 491 26.30 13.41 13.75
CA GLY A 491 26.84 12.83 14.98
C GLY A 491 25.75 12.15 15.82
N THR A 492 26.11 11.07 16.51
CA THR A 492 25.19 10.27 17.33
C THR A 492 25.23 10.68 18.80
N LEU A 493 24.13 10.42 19.51
CA LEU A 493 24.09 10.56 20.97
C LEU A 493 25.13 9.65 21.66
N ASN A 494 25.42 8.49 21.08
CA ASN A 494 26.44 7.58 21.59
C ASN A 494 27.87 8.14 21.45
N GLU A 495 28.18 8.82 20.34
CA GLU A 495 29.47 9.50 20.14
C GLU A 495 29.60 10.72 21.07
N LEU A 496 28.53 11.49 21.23
CA LEU A 496 28.45 12.58 22.20
C LEU A 496 28.72 12.08 23.63
N ASN A 497 27.99 11.04 24.05
CA ASN A 497 28.17 10.42 25.36
C ASN A 497 29.59 9.86 25.52
N GLY A 498 30.11 9.16 24.50
CA GLY A 498 31.47 8.63 24.51
C GLY A 498 32.51 9.72 24.78
N ALA A 499 32.39 10.87 24.10
CA ALA A 499 33.31 11.98 24.26
C ALA A 499 33.19 12.67 25.62
N ILE A 500 31.97 13.03 26.05
CA ILE A 500 31.74 13.77 27.30
C ILE A 500 32.06 12.88 28.50
N TYR A 501 31.45 11.69 28.60
CA TYR A 501 31.69 10.79 29.72
C TYR A 501 33.11 10.23 29.73
N GLY A 502 33.75 10.09 28.57
CA GLY A 502 35.14 9.64 28.46
C GLY A 502 36.21 10.69 28.82
N SER A 503 35.80 11.95 28.97
CA SER A 503 36.72 13.07 29.22
C SER A 503 37.46 12.94 30.56
N THR A 504 38.60 13.63 30.68
CA THR A 504 39.31 13.76 31.96
C THR A 504 38.46 14.49 33.00
N GLU A 505 37.63 15.44 32.57
CA GLU A 505 36.73 16.16 33.47
C GLU A 505 35.68 15.23 34.09
N SER A 506 35.06 14.38 33.29
CA SER A 506 34.12 13.35 33.77
C SER A 506 34.78 12.37 34.75
N LEU A 507 36.05 11.99 34.54
CA LEU A 507 36.80 11.15 35.49
C LEU A 507 36.88 11.79 36.88
N TYR A 508 37.09 13.10 36.97
CA TYR A 508 37.09 13.80 38.26
C TYR A 508 35.68 14.03 38.80
N ALA A 509 34.74 14.44 37.95
CA ALA A 509 33.37 14.75 38.36
C ALA A 509 32.59 13.52 38.87
N LEU A 510 32.75 12.37 38.23
CA LEU A 510 32.05 11.13 38.57
C LEU A 510 32.87 10.18 39.45
N GLY A 511 34.20 10.22 39.34
CA GLY A 511 35.10 9.25 39.98
C GLY A 511 36.13 9.84 40.94
N GLY A 512 36.20 11.16 41.10
CA GLY A 512 37.23 11.81 41.93
C GLY A 512 38.67 11.54 41.46
N GLY A 513 38.85 11.17 40.19
CA GLY A 513 40.15 10.74 39.63
C GLY A 513 40.35 9.23 39.58
N ASP A 514 39.52 8.44 40.26
CA ASP A 514 39.57 6.97 40.23
C ASP A 514 38.72 6.38 39.10
N VAL A 515 39.30 5.44 38.35
CA VAL A 515 38.64 4.85 37.17
C VAL A 515 37.50 3.90 37.56
N ASN A 516 37.60 3.16 38.67
CA ASN A 516 36.52 2.27 39.09
C ASN A 516 35.31 3.07 39.59
N ALA A 517 35.55 4.11 40.38
CA ALA A 517 34.53 5.05 40.80
C ALA A 517 33.89 5.77 39.59
N TRP A 518 34.69 6.16 38.61
CA TRP A 518 34.18 6.73 37.35
C TRP A 518 33.29 5.75 36.58
N VAL A 519 33.68 4.48 36.42
CA VAL A 519 32.80 3.47 35.78
C VAL A 519 31.46 3.38 36.50
N ASN A 520 31.48 3.36 37.83
CA ASN A 520 30.24 3.32 38.61
C ASN A 520 29.38 4.58 38.39
N GLY A 521 29.98 5.76 38.30
CA GLY A 521 29.26 6.99 37.95
C GLY A 521 28.66 6.96 36.54
N VAL A 522 29.40 6.45 35.54
CA VAL A 522 28.88 6.26 34.17
C VAL A 522 27.68 5.29 34.17
N TYR A 523 27.74 4.22 34.96
CA TYR A 523 26.63 3.28 35.13
C TYR A 523 25.40 3.94 35.76
N GLN A 524 25.58 4.73 36.82
CA GLN A 524 24.47 5.45 37.44
C GLN A 524 23.83 6.45 36.48
N SER A 525 24.62 7.17 35.70
CA SER A 525 24.06 8.16 34.75
C SER A 525 23.39 7.50 33.53
N LEU A 526 24.02 6.49 32.91
CA LEU A 526 23.55 5.91 31.65
C LEU A 526 22.61 4.71 31.83
N LEU A 527 22.77 3.92 32.90
CA LEU A 527 21.99 2.71 33.18
C LEU A 527 21.06 2.88 34.40
N GLY A 528 21.34 3.86 35.27
CA GLY A 528 20.62 4.13 36.52
C GLY A 528 20.61 3.00 37.52
N ARG A 529 21.71 2.25 37.53
CA ARG A 529 22.10 1.32 38.60
C ARG A 529 23.60 1.46 38.85
N PRO A 530 24.12 1.06 40.02
CA PRO A 530 25.55 0.93 40.21
C PRO A 530 26.13 -0.22 39.36
N ALA A 531 27.43 -0.11 39.04
CA ALA A 531 28.19 -1.19 38.42
C ALA A 531 28.53 -2.26 39.46
N ALA A 532 28.33 -3.54 39.13
CA ALA A 532 28.79 -4.65 39.97
C ALA A 532 30.34 -4.67 40.04
N PRO A 533 30.96 -5.20 41.12
CA PRO A 533 32.42 -5.19 41.27
C PRO A 533 33.19 -5.81 40.08
N ILE A 534 32.64 -6.87 39.47
CA ILE A 534 33.22 -7.49 38.28
C ILE A 534 33.12 -6.61 37.03
N GLU A 535 32.01 -5.89 36.86
CA GLU A 535 31.81 -4.94 35.77
C GLU A 535 32.79 -3.75 35.91
N GLN A 536 32.96 -3.23 37.14
CA GLN A 536 33.90 -2.15 37.43
C GLN A 536 35.32 -2.54 37.06
N ALA A 537 35.80 -3.69 37.54
CA ALA A 537 37.15 -4.17 37.25
C ALA A 537 37.38 -4.41 35.74
N MET A 538 36.39 -5.00 35.06
CA MET A 538 36.45 -5.24 33.61
C MET A 538 36.52 -3.94 32.82
N TRP A 539 35.63 -2.98 33.10
CA TRP A 539 35.61 -1.70 32.38
C TRP A 539 36.79 -0.80 32.73
N ALA A 540 37.30 -0.85 33.96
CA ALA A 540 38.52 -0.14 34.35
C ALA A 540 39.75 -0.67 33.59
N SER A 541 39.87 -2.00 33.46
CA SER A 541 40.90 -2.62 32.61
C SER A 541 40.75 -2.22 31.13
N ALA A 542 39.53 -2.26 30.60
CA ALA A 542 39.24 -1.84 29.23
C ALA A 542 39.55 -0.35 29.00
N ALA A 543 39.31 0.51 29.99
CA ALA A 543 39.61 1.93 29.90
C ALA A 543 41.13 2.20 29.79
N GLY A 544 41.95 1.42 30.50
CA GLY A 544 43.41 1.47 30.38
C GLY A 544 43.92 1.00 29.01
N ARG A 545 43.24 0.02 28.40
CA ARG A 545 43.66 -0.58 27.11
C ARG A 545 43.16 0.15 25.88
N TYR A 546 41.91 0.63 25.92
CA TYR A 546 41.19 1.16 24.75
C TYR A 546 40.77 2.63 24.90
N GLY A 547 41.07 3.24 26.05
CA GLY A 547 40.68 4.60 26.38
C GLY A 547 39.25 4.70 26.94
N ARG A 548 39.04 5.71 27.81
CA ARG A 548 37.74 5.98 28.46
C ARG A 548 36.62 6.32 27.48
N THR A 549 36.92 7.02 26.39
CA THR A 549 35.93 7.35 25.34
C THR A 549 35.33 6.09 24.73
N SER A 550 36.14 5.09 24.39
CA SER A 550 35.69 3.81 23.85
C SER A 550 34.83 3.04 24.85
N VAL A 551 35.21 3.07 26.14
CA VAL A 551 34.45 2.45 27.23
C VAL A 551 33.09 3.13 27.42
N ALA A 552 33.06 4.47 27.54
CA ALA A 552 31.83 5.24 27.71
C ALA A 552 30.88 5.04 26.51
N MET A 553 31.42 5.02 25.28
CA MET A 553 30.63 4.74 24.09
C MET A 553 30.06 3.31 24.11
N SER A 554 30.86 2.32 24.51
CA SER A 554 30.41 0.92 24.61
C SER A 554 29.29 0.75 25.64
N ILE A 555 29.38 1.41 26.79
CA ILE A 555 28.33 1.41 27.81
C ILE A 555 27.07 2.12 27.27
N SER A 556 27.20 3.28 26.62
CA SER A 556 26.08 4.01 26.01
C SER A 556 25.36 3.19 24.92
N GLN A 557 26.09 2.36 24.18
CA GLN A 557 25.54 1.51 23.12
C GLN A 557 25.00 0.17 23.63
N SER A 558 25.21 -0.18 24.90
CA SER A 558 24.74 -1.45 25.48
C SER A 558 23.23 -1.59 25.39
N ALA A 559 22.73 -2.83 25.32
CA ALA A 559 21.29 -3.10 25.27
C ALA A 559 20.55 -2.46 26.45
N GLU A 560 21.13 -2.53 27.65
CA GLU A 560 20.56 -1.92 28.86
C GLU A 560 20.44 -0.40 28.74
N ALA A 561 21.47 0.29 28.26
CA ALA A 561 21.43 1.74 28.04
C ALA A 561 20.37 2.12 26.98
N ARG A 562 20.29 1.35 25.89
CA ARG A 562 19.30 1.57 24.83
C ARG A 562 17.88 1.37 25.33
N ASP A 563 17.63 0.32 26.08
CA ASP A 563 16.31 -0.01 26.62
C ASP A 563 15.85 1.03 27.64
N ARG A 564 16.76 1.54 28.48
CA ARG A 564 16.47 2.64 29.41
C ARG A 564 16.10 3.94 28.66
N ARG A 565 16.89 4.32 27.64
CA ARG A 565 16.58 5.50 26.81
C ARG A 565 15.23 5.35 26.11
N LEU A 566 14.98 4.18 25.52
CA LEU A 566 13.74 3.87 24.84
C LEU A 566 12.54 3.91 25.79
N ALA A 567 12.67 3.38 27.01
CA ALA A 567 11.65 3.49 28.05
C ALA A 567 11.33 4.97 28.38
N GLY A 568 12.36 5.82 28.42
CA GLY A 568 12.21 7.27 28.54
C GLY A 568 11.40 7.88 27.39
N TYR A 569 11.67 7.49 26.15
CA TYR A 569 10.90 7.94 24.98
C TYR A 569 9.43 7.48 25.02
N TYR A 570 9.17 6.24 25.44
CA TYR A 570 7.80 5.73 25.60
C TYR A 570 7.02 6.50 26.68
N LEU A 571 7.63 6.77 27.82
CA LEU A 571 6.99 7.56 28.88
C LEU A 571 6.74 9.00 28.43
N ALA A 572 7.73 9.64 27.80
CA ALA A 572 7.61 11.02 27.36
C ALA A 572 6.57 11.19 26.24
N LEU A 573 6.55 10.29 25.25
CA LEU A 573 5.72 10.41 24.05
C LEU A 573 4.37 9.70 24.19
N LEU A 574 4.32 8.50 24.76
CA LEU A 574 3.10 7.70 24.84
C LEU A 574 2.45 7.70 26.23
N GLY A 575 3.14 8.20 27.26
CA GLY A 575 2.59 8.28 28.62
C GLY A 575 2.42 6.92 29.30
N ARG A 576 3.09 5.88 28.78
CA ARG A 576 3.04 4.52 29.31
C ARG A 576 4.42 3.86 29.27
N PRO A 577 4.64 2.78 30.06
CA PRO A 577 5.86 1.98 29.97
C PRO A 577 6.04 1.34 28.58
N MET A 578 7.30 1.09 28.23
CA MET A 578 7.69 0.32 27.05
C MET A 578 7.28 -1.14 27.20
N ASP A 579 6.65 -1.70 26.18
CA ASP A 579 6.33 -3.13 26.09
C ASP A 579 7.39 -3.91 25.29
N SER A 580 7.32 -5.26 25.32
CA SER A 580 8.29 -6.13 24.67
C SER A 580 8.32 -6.01 23.15
N SER A 581 7.19 -5.66 22.52
CA SER A 581 7.12 -5.41 21.07
C SER A 581 7.87 -4.12 20.73
N GLY A 582 7.63 -3.07 21.50
CA GLY A 582 8.34 -1.80 21.39
C GLY A 582 9.84 -1.92 21.59
N GLN A 583 10.27 -2.71 22.59
CA GLN A 583 11.67 -3.00 22.86
C GLN A 583 12.33 -3.70 21.66
N GLY A 584 11.74 -4.79 21.16
CA GLY A 584 12.27 -5.54 20.02
C GLY A 584 12.31 -4.71 18.73
N ALA A 585 11.33 -3.83 18.54
CA ALA A 585 11.24 -2.98 17.36
C ALA A 585 12.28 -1.86 17.35
N PHE A 586 12.53 -1.17 18.46
CA PHE A 586 13.30 0.08 18.42
C PHE A 586 14.68 0.00 19.08
N SER A 587 14.89 -0.90 20.05
CA SER A 587 16.17 -0.98 20.78
C SER A 587 17.39 -1.22 19.87
N PRO A 588 17.35 -2.09 18.85
CA PRO A 588 18.49 -2.30 17.96
C PRO A 588 18.94 -1.04 17.20
N TYR A 589 18.00 -0.15 16.86
CA TYR A 589 18.30 1.07 16.09
C TYR A 589 19.09 2.11 16.91
N LEU A 590 18.94 2.10 18.25
CA LEU A 590 19.62 3.02 19.17
C LEU A 590 21.11 2.71 19.37
N ALA A 591 21.62 1.63 18.76
CA ALA A 591 23.05 1.31 18.78
C ALA A 591 23.87 2.28 17.91
N GLY A 592 23.25 2.90 16.91
CA GLY A 592 23.88 3.83 15.98
C GLY A 592 23.19 5.20 15.95
N ARG A 593 22.67 5.59 14.77
CA ARG A 593 22.04 6.90 14.50
C ARG A 593 20.53 6.93 14.78
N GLY A 594 19.99 5.92 15.48
CA GLY A 594 18.55 5.72 15.58
C GLY A 594 17.80 6.69 16.49
N ASP A 595 18.44 7.47 17.38
CA ASP A 595 17.68 8.25 18.37
C ASP A 595 16.69 9.26 17.75
N VAL A 596 17.09 9.96 16.69
CA VAL A 596 16.19 10.88 15.95
C VAL A 596 15.05 10.11 15.28
N ASP A 597 15.37 9.00 14.63
CA ASP A 597 14.45 8.20 13.83
C ASP A 597 13.44 7.43 14.70
N VAL A 598 13.89 6.95 15.86
CA VAL A 598 13.06 6.25 16.85
C VAL A 598 12.08 7.23 17.49
N VAL A 599 12.56 8.40 17.94
CA VAL A 599 11.68 9.45 18.49
C VAL A 599 10.65 9.89 17.45
N ALA A 600 11.08 10.14 16.21
CA ALA A 600 10.18 10.52 15.13
C ALA A 600 9.15 9.42 14.80
N SER A 601 9.56 8.15 14.82
CA SER A 601 8.70 6.99 14.56
C SER A 601 7.63 6.82 15.64
N ILE A 602 8.02 6.93 16.92
CA ILE A 602 7.08 6.86 18.06
C ILE A 602 6.12 8.04 18.02
N ALA A 603 6.62 9.26 17.80
CA ALA A 603 5.80 10.48 17.73
C ALA A 603 4.90 10.53 16.49
N ALA A 604 5.22 9.84 15.39
CA ALA A 604 4.34 9.75 14.22
C ALA A 604 3.19 8.74 14.39
N SER A 605 3.23 7.91 15.44
CA SER A 605 2.27 6.82 15.65
C SER A 605 0.83 7.31 15.84
N ALA A 606 -0.15 6.44 15.58
CA ALA A 606 -1.55 6.71 15.86
C ALA A 606 -1.81 6.86 17.37
N GLU A 607 -1.04 6.16 18.19
CA GLU A 607 -1.12 6.22 19.65
C GLU A 607 -0.69 7.59 20.18
N TYR A 608 0.47 8.09 19.74
CA TYR A 608 0.92 9.44 20.08
C TYR A 608 -0.12 10.48 19.70
N ARG A 609 -0.65 10.39 18.47
CA ARG A 609 -1.70 11.30 17.98
C ARG A 609 -2.92 11.30 18.90
N ALA A 610 -3.43 10.13 19.28
CA ALA A 610 -4.59 10.04 20.15
C ALA A 610 -4.32 10.67 21.53
N ARG A 611 -3.12 10.46 22.08
CA ARG A 611 -2.72 11.06 23.36
C ARG A 611 -2.67 12.58 23.29
N VAL A 612 -2.04 13.16 22.26
CA VAL A 612 -1.90 14.62 22.14
C VAL A 612 -3.22 15.30 21.79
N GLU A 613 -4.08 14.67 21.00
CA GLU A 613 -5.46 15.13 20.75
C GLU A 613 -6.28 15.18 22.05
N ALA A 614 -6.09 14.22 22.97
CA ALA A 614 -6.74 14.24 24.28
C ALA A 614 -6.14 15.28 25.25
N ARG A 615 -4.81 15.49 25.21
CA ARG A 615 -4.09 16.40 26.11
C ARG A 615 -4.19 17.87 25.68
N PHE A 616 -4.27 18.14 24.38
CA PHE A 616 -4.32 19.47 23.79
C PHE A 616 -5.55 19.59 22.88
N PRO A 617 -6.78 19.55 23.43
CA PRO A 617 -8.01 19.56 22.65
C PRO A 617 -8.21 20.83 21.80
#